data_AF-A0A8E1WMM4-F1
#
_entry.id   AF-A0A8E1WMM4-F1
#
_cell.length_a   1.000
_cell.length_b   1.000
_cell.length_c   1.000
_cell.angle_alpha   90.00
_cell.angle_beta   90.00
_cell.angle_gamma   90.00
#
_symmetry.space_group_name_H-M   'P 1'
#
loop_
_entity.id
_entity.type
_entity.pdbx_description
1 polymer ?
#
loop_
_entity_poly.entity_id
_entity_poly.type
_entity_poly.pdbx_seq_one_letter_code
_entity_poly.pdbx_strand_id
1 'polypeptide(L)'
;MNTIPMSYELWRLVVLRFKDWRQRRASVLEISQLGNDGERMLAECGLSRSDFRQAMRLAFASKILLPEAIKSKGVDAETFENRYPEWNRDMRRTCMMCPARRVCSDRLEARDFEASYRDFCPNAGNLDALAGRGDCRLAS
;
A
#
# COMPACT_ATOMS: atom_id res chain seq x y z
N MET A 1 -14.34 4.32 28.83
CA MET A 1 -13.94 4.61 27.43
C MET A 1 -13.25 5.97 27.44
N ASN A 2 -11.92 6.01 27.34
CA ASN A 2 -11.20 7.29 27.25
C ASN A 2 -11.37 7.84 25.84
N THR A 3 -12.25 8.82 25.67
CA THR A 3 -12.38 9.57 24.43
C THR A 3 -11.13 10.43 24.25
N ILE A 4 -10.32 10.08 23.26
CA ILE A 4 -9.20 10.91 22.80
C ILE A 4 -9.77 12.29 22.42
N PRO A 5 -9.21 13.40 22.94
CA PRO A 5 -9.67 14.74 22.57
C PRO A 5 -9.58 14.94 21.06
N MET A 6 -10.60 15.55 20.44
CA MET A 6 -10.64 15.85 19.01
C MET A 6 -9.40 16.63 18.52
N SER A 7 -8.81 17.45 19.38
CA SER A 7 -7.56 18.16 19.12
C SER A 7 -6.35 17.22 18.93
N TYR A 8 -6.28 16.11 19.67
CA TYR A 8 -5.21 15.13 19.52
C TYR A 8 -5.33 14.37 18.20
N GLU A 9 -6.55 14.00 17.79
CA GLU A 9 -6.75 13.34 16.50
C GLU A 9 -6.38 14.29 15.35
N LEU A 10 -6.82 15.54 15.40
CA LEU A 10 -6.42 16.55 14.40
C LEU A 10 -4.89 16.72 14.35
N TRP A 11 -4.23 16.81 15.49
CA TRP A 11 -2.77 16.93 15.55
C TRP A 11 -2.06 15.69 14.99
N ARG A 12 -2.52 14.48 15.36
CA ARG A 12 -2.02 13.20 14.82
C ARG A 12 -2.13 13.19 13.30
N LEU A 13 -3.28 13.59 12.75
CA LEU A 13 -3.50 13.63 11.30
C LEU A 13 -2.57 14.60 10.59
N VAL A 14 -2.34 15.78 11.16
CA VAL A 14 -1.39 16.77 10.60
C VAL A 14 0.02 16.20 10.59
N VAL A 15 0.48 15.60 11.70
CA VAL A 15 1.83 15.02 11.82
C VAL A 15 2.02 13.87 10.83
N LEU A 16 1.05 12.95 10.74
CA LEU A 16 1.12 11.83 9.79
C LEU A 16 1.14 12.32 8.35
N ARG A 17 0.30 13.30 8.00
CA ARG A 17 0.27 13.87 6.65
C ARG A 17 1.58 14.57 6.30
N PHE A 18 2.19 15.30 7.25
CA PHE A 18 3.46 15.98 7.05
C PHE A 18 4.62 15.01 6.85
N LYS A 19 4.72 13.97 7.70
CA LYS A 19 5.75 12.92 7.57
C LYS A 19 5.70 12.24 6.21
N ASP A 20 4.50 11.84 5.82
CA ASP A 20 4.22 11.16 4.57
C ASP A 20 4.46 12.08 3.35
N TRP A 21 4.05 13.36 3.42
CA TRP A 21 4.41 14.36 2.40
C TRP A 21 5.93 14.53 2.23
N ARG A 22 6.65 14.64 3.35
CA ARG A 22 8.12 14.79 3.34
C ARG A 22 8.77 13.57 2.69
N GLN A 23 8.35 12.36 3.06
CA GLN A 23 8.91 11.12 2.54
C GLN A 23 8.61 10.94 1.04
N ARG A 24 7.37 11.18 0.60
CA ARG A 24 7.02 11.14 -0.83
C ARG A 24 7.85 12.10 -1.67
N ARG A 25 8.09 13.31 -1.16
CA ARG A 25 8.95 14.30 -1.86
C ARG A 25 10.39 13.83 -1.95
N ALA A 26 10.94 13.26 -0.88
CA ALA A 26 12.28 12.69 -0.89
C ALA A 26 12.39 11.58 -1.95
N SER A 27 11.45 10.62 -1.96
CA SER A 27 11.45 9.52 -2.95
C SER A 27 11.36 10.01 -4.40
N VAL A 28 10.57 11.06 -4.68
CA VAL A 28 10.52 11.67 -6.03
C VAL A 28 11.86 12.28 -6.42
N LEU A 29 12.53 12.96 -5.49
CA LEU A 29 13.83 13.57 -5.73
C LEU A 29 14.91 12.50 -5.95
N GLU A 30 14.96 11.49 -5.09
CA GLU A 30 15.91 10.36 -5.18
C GLU A 30 15.80 9.65 -6.53
N ILE A 31 14.60 9.22 -6.93
CA ILE A 31 14.38 8.57 -8.22
C ILE A 31 14.73 9.50 -9.39
N SER A 32 14.50 10.81 -9.26
CA SER A 32 14.87 11.76 -10.32
C SER A 32 16.39 11.96 -10.42
N GLN A 33 17.11 11.95 -9.30
CA GLN A 33 18.57 12.09 -9.25
C GLN A 33 19.30 10.89 -9.86
N LEU A 34 18.70 9.70 -9.80
CA LEU A 34 19.23 8.49 -10.42
C LEU A 34 19.14 8.49 -11.95
N GLY A 35 18.46 9.46 -12.57
CA GLY A 35 18.35 9.56 -14.03
C GLY A 35 17.83 8.27 -14.67
N ASN A 36 18.59 7.70 -15.60
CA ASN A 36 18.24 6.47 -16.32
C ASN A 36 18.12 5.25 -15.39
N ASP A 37 18.91 5.19 -14.31
CA ASP A 37 18.79 4.09 -13.33
C ASP A 37 17.46 4.17 -12.59
N GLY A 38 17.01 5.37 -12.26
CA GLY A 38 15.68 5.60 -11.67
C GLY A 38 14.55 5.17 -12.62
N GLU A 39 14.69 5.43 -13.91
CA GLU A 39 13.73 4.95 -14.93
C GLU A 39 13.69 3.43 -15.02
N ARG A 40 14.85 2.78 -15.02
CA ARG A 40 14.97 1.32 -15.06
C ARG A 40 14.34 0.67 -13.82
N MET A 41 14.62 1.20 -12.63
CA MET A 41 14.01 0.71 -11.39
C MET A 41 12.48 0.84 -11.39
N LEU A 42 11.95 1.96 -11.91
CA LEU A 42 10.50 2.11 -12.05
C LEU A 42 9.93 1.11 -13.08
N ALA A 43 10.63 0.89 -14.20
CA ALA A 43 10.21 -0.04 -15.23
C ALA A 43 10.18 -1.50 -14.74
N GLU A 44 11.12 -1.91 -13.89
CA GLU A 44 11.12 -3.22 -13.21
C GLU A 44 9.86 -3.41 -12.35
N CYS A 45 9.36 -2.32 -11.74
CA CYS A 45 8.09 -2.28 -11.02
C CYS A 45 6.85 -2.14 -11.94
N GLY A 46 7.03 -2.05 -13.26
CA GLY A 46 5.94 -1.83 -14.22
C GLY A 46 5.38 -0.40 -14.20
N LEU A 47 6.19 0.59 -13.84
CA LEU A 47 5.79 1.99 -13.68
C LEU A 47 6.57 2.90 -14.62
N SER A 48 5.88 3.88 -15.20
CA SER A 48 6.54 5.05 -15.77
C SER A 48 6.87 6.08 -14.68
N ARG A 49 7.76 7.02 -15.01
CA ARG A 49 8.04 8.18 -14.13
C ARG A 49 6.80 9.06 -13.90
N SER A 50 5.90 9.16 -14.88
CA SER A 50 4.61 9.82 -14.71
C SER A 50 3.71 9.09 -13.73
N ASP A 51 3.59 7.76 -13.83
CA ASP A 51 2.79 6.96 -12.89
C ASP A 51 3.31 7.12 -11.46
N PHE A 52 4.63 7.03 -11.29
CA PHE A 52 5.26 7.20 -9.99
C PHE A 52 4.99 8.59 -9.39
N ARG A 53 5.16 9.66 -10.18
CA ARG A 53 4.84 11.02 -9.73
C ARG A 53 3.36 11.17 -9.37
N GLN A 54 2.45 10.57 -10.14
CA GLN A 54 1.03 10.62 -9.85
C GLN A 54 0.71 9.89 -8.55
N ALA A 55 1.26 8.70 -8.34
CA ALA A 55 1.13 7.94 -7.10
C ALA A 55 1.63 8.71 -5.88
N MET A 56 2.78 9.38 -5.99
CA MET A 56 3.37 10.17 -4.90
C MET A 56 2.54 11.41 -4.52
N ARG A 57 1.51 11.76 -5.28
CA ARG A 57 0.53 12.80 -4.88
C ARG A 57 -0.57 12.27 -3.96
N LEU A 58 -0.76 10.95 -3.91
CA LEU A 58 -1.79 10.32 -3.09
C LEU A 58 -1.40 10.34 -1.61
N ALA A 59 -2.42 10.39 -0.74
CA ALA A 59 -2.20 10.25 0.69
C ALA A 59 -1.66 8.85 1.01
N PHE A 60 -0.78 8.75 1.99
CA PHE A 60 -0.16 7.50 2.43
C PHE A 60 0.61 6.76 1.35
N ALA A 61 1.08 7.43 0.29
CA ALA A 61 1.89 6.77 -0.74
C ALA A 61 3.26 6.31 -0.23
N SER A 62 3.77 6.88 0.88
CA SER A 62 5.03 6.40 1.48
C SER A 62 4.88 5.11 2.30
N LYS A 63 3.65 4.68 2.60
CA LYS A 63 3.39 3.40 3.30
C LYS A 63 3.35 2.23 2.31
N ILE A 64 3.89 1.09 2.70
CA ILE A 64 3.77 -0.17 1.96
C ILE A 64 2.59 -0.95 2.55
N LEU A 65 1.43 -0.90 1.88
CA LEU A 65 0.16 -1.42 2.44
C LEU A 65 -0.26 -2.79 1.90
N LEU A 66 0.09 -3.12 0.65
CA LEU A 66 -0.38 -4.36 0.01
C LEU A 66 0.08 -5.63 0.76
N PRO A 67 1.35 -5.78 1.17
CA PRO A 67 1.78 -6.96 1.91
C PRO A 67 1.00 -7.16 3.21
N GLU A 68 0.68 -6.09 3.93
CA GLU A 68 -0.11 -6.15 5.16
C GLU A 68 -1.57 -6.52 4.87
N ALA A 69 -2.15 -6.01 3.78
CA ALA A 69 -3.46 -6.44 3.31
C ALA A 69 -3.48 -7.93 2.93
N ILE A 70 -2.45 -8.44 2.26
CA ILE A 70 -2.33 -9.87 1.93
C ILE A 70 -2.20 -10.72 3.20
N LYS A 71 -1.34 -10.32 4.15
CA LYS A 71 -1.19 -11.01 5.44
C LYS A 71 -2.48 -11.07 6.24
N SER A 72 -3.33 -10.03 6.16
CA SER A 72 -4.63 -10.04 6.83
C SER A 72 -5.56 -11.16 6.34
N LYS A 73 -5.30 -11.74 5.15
CA LYS A 73 -5.99 -12.91 4.58
C LYS A 73 -5.41 -14.26 5.02
N GLY A 74 -4.41 -14.25 5.92
CA GLY A 74 -3.65 -15.45 6.28
C GLY A 74 -2.71 -15.93 5.17
N VAL A 75 -2.35 -15.03 4.22
CA VAL A 75 -1.47 -15.33 3.10
C VAL A 75 -0.09 -14.72 3.38
N ASP A 76 0.96 -15.52 3.21
CA ASP A 76 2.34 -15.07 3.27
C ASP A 76 2.67 -14.26 2.01
N ALA A 77 2.91 -12.96 2.20
CA ALA A 77 3.09 -12.02 1.10
C ALA A 77 4.36 -12.29 0.29
N GLU A 78 5.43 -12.79 0.93
CA GLU A 78 6.70 -13.12 0.26
C GLU A 78 6.56 -14.38 -0.59
N THR A 79 5.94 -15.42 -0.05
CA THR A 79 5.62 -16.64 -0.81
C THR A 79 4.71 -16.32 -1.98
N PHE A 80 3.71 -15.45 -1.79
CA PHE A 80 2.86 -14.97 -2.89
C PHE A 80 3.66 -14.24 -3.96
N GLU A 81 4.54 -13.31 -3.57
CA GLU A 81 5.39 -12.57 -4.51
C GLU A 81 6.28 -13.50 -5.34
N ASN A 82 6.93 -14.47 -4.70
CA ASN A 82 7.83 -15.40 -5.36
C ASN A 82 7.10 -16.37 -6.29
N ARG A 83 5.90 -16.82 -5.89
CA ARG A 83 5.14 -17.82 -6.65
C ARG A 83 4.28 -17.21 -7.76
N TYR A 84 3.79 -15.98 -7.56
CA TYR A 84 2.90 -15.26 -8.47
C TYR A 84 3.37 -13.82 -8.73
N PRO A 85 4.59 -13.62 -9.27
CA PRO A 85 5.20 -12.29 -9.39
C PRO A 85 4.41 -11.33 -10.27
N GLU A 86 3.81 -11.81 -11.36
CA GLU A 86 3.00 -10.98 -12.26
C GLU A 86 1.70 -10.52 -11.58
N TRP A 87 1.01 -11.42 -10.89
CA TRP A 87 -0.20 -11.09 -10.14
C TRP A 87 0.10 -10.10 -9.01
N ASN A 88 1.18 -10.32 -8.26
CA ASN A 88 1.62 -9.40 -7.23
C ASN A 88 1.97 -8.02 -7.82
N ARG A 89 2.65 -7.96 -8.97
CA ARG A 89 2.96 -6.70 -9.68
C ARG A 89 1.69 -5.93 -10.04
N ASP A 90 0.67 -6.58 -10.57
CA ASP A 90 -0.59 -5.94 -10.93
C ASP A 90 -1.37 -5.43 -9.71
N MET A 91 -1.42 -6.23 -8.64
CA MET A 91 -1.99 -5.81 -7.37
C MET A 91 -1.24 -4.64 -6.77
N ARG A 92 0.11 -4.62 -6.83
CA ARG A 92 0.94 -3.50 -6.35
C ARG A 92 0.64 -2.21 -7.10
N ARG A 93 0.57 -2.27 -8.43
CA ARG A 93 0.22 -1.11 -9.26
C ARG A 93 -1.15 -0.56 -8.87
N THR A 94 -2.14 -1.44 -8.77
CA THR A 94 -3.51 -1.09 -8.35
C THR A 94 -3.54 -0.47 -6.95
N CYS A 95 -2.81 -1.06 -6.00
CA CYS A 95 -2.74 -0.57 -4.63
C CYS A 95 -2.01 0.78 -4.53
N MET A 96 -0.95 0.99 -5.32
CA MET A 96 -0.15 2.21 -5.31
C MET A 96 -0.96 3.41 -5.80
N MET A 97 -1.86 3.20 -6.78
CA MET A 97 -2.72 4.24 -7.34
C MET A 97 -4.04 4.45 -6.58
N CYS A 98 -4.27 3.71 -5.49
CA CYS A 98 -5.52 3.77 -4.75
C CYS A 98 -5.69 5.10 -3.97
N PRO A 99 -6.81 5.83 -4.13
CA PRO A 99 -7.07 7.04 -3.35
C PRO A 99 -7.48 6.75 -1.89
N ALA A 100 -8.00 5.55 -1.61
CA ALA A 100 -8.48 5.13 -0.28
C ALA A 100 -7.37 4.60 0.65
N ARG A 101 -6.10 4.86 0.35
CA ARG A 101 -4.94 4.34 1.11
C ARG A 101 -4.92 4.74 2.58
N ARG A 102 -5.44 5.91 2.92
CA ARG A 102 -5.63 6.31 4.32
C ARG A 102 -6.59 5.35 5.04
N VAL A 103 -7.78 5.14 4.47
CA VAL A 103 -8.79 4.22 5.01
C VAL A 103 -8.20 2.82 5.12
N CYS A 104 -7.49 2.36 4.09
CA CYS A 104 -6.75 1.09 4.12
C CYS A 104 -5.80 1.00 5.32
N SER A 105 -4.94 2.01 5.51
CA SER A 105 -4.01 2.07 6.63
C SER A 105 -4.72 2.05 7.99
N ASP A 106 -5.79 2.84 8.14
CA ASP A 106 -6.54 2.94 9.40
C ASP A 106 -7.21 1.60 9.74
N ARG A 107 -7.80 0.91 8.74
CA ARG A 107 -8.42 -0.41 8.93
C ARG A 107 -7.40 -1.51 9.21
N LEU A 108 -6.22 -1.47 8.59
CA LEU A 108 -5.12 -2.39 8.90
C LEU A 108 -4.59 -2.18 10.32
N GLU A 109 -4.38 -0.93 10.74
CA GLU A 109 -3.96 -0.58 12.11
C GLU A 109 -4.98 -1.04 13.15
N ALA A 110 -6.29 -0.90 12.86
CA ALA A 110 -7.38 -1.33 13.72
C ALA A 110 -7.67 -2.84 13.70
N ARG A 111 -6.97 -3.62 12.86
CA ARG A 111 -7.27 -5.05 12.58
C ARG A 111 -8.71 -5.30 12.11
N ASP A 112 -9.29 -4.32 11.43
CA ASP A 112 -10.66 -4.31 10.91
C ASP A 112 -10.70 -4.43 9.36
N PHE A 113 -9.53 -4.52 8.73
CA PHE A 113 -9.41 -4.58 7.27
C PHE A 113 -10.23 -5.70 6.65
N GLU A 114 -10.16 -6.91 7.22
CA GLU A 114 -10.84 -8.10 6.68
C GLU A 114 -12.36 -7.95 6.62
N ALA A 115 -12.93 -7.21 7.58
CA ALA A 115 -14.37 -6.98 7.66
C ALA A 115 -14.86 -5.96 6.62
N SER A 116 -14.01 -5.03 6.16
CA SER A 116 -14.46 -3.84 5.44
C SER A 116 -13.76 -3.58 4.10
N TYR A 117 -12.74 -4.34 3.69
CA TYR A 117 -11.97 -4.01 2.48
C TYR A 117 -12.80 -4.03 1.20
N ARG A 118 -13.89 -4.81 1.15
CA ARG A 118 -14.77 -4.90 -0.02
C ARG A 118 -15.46 -3.57 -0.34
N ASP A 119 -15.56 -2.67 0.64
CA ASP A 119 -16.23 -1.38 0.48
C ASP A 119 -15.34 -0.32 -0.18
N PHE A 120 -14.01 -0.49 -0.18
CA PHE A 120 -13.10 0.56 -0.63
C PHE A 120 -11.87 0.08 -1.41
N CYS A 121 -11.47 -1.18 -1.29
CA CYS A 121 -10.21 -1.66 -1.82
C CYS A 121 -10.37 -2.07 -3.30
N PRO A 122 -9.66 -1.44 -4.25
CA PRO A 122 -9.73 -1.85 -5.66
C PRO A 122 -9.14 -3.24 -5.91
N ASN A 123 -8.38 -3.81 -4.96
CA ASN A 123 -7.89 -5.17 -5.00
C ASN A 123 -8.81 -6.20 -4.33
N ALA A 124 -10.05 -5.84 -3.95
CA ALA A 124 -10.92 -6.74 -3.19
C ALA A 124 -11.09 -8.11 -3.85
N GLY A 125 -11.39 -8.17 -5.15
CA GLY A 125 -11.50 -9.44 -5.88
C GLY A 125 -10.21 -10.26 -5.90
N ASN A 126 -9.05 -9.60 -6.01
CA ASN A 126 -7.75 -10.29 -5.94
C ASN A 126 -7.48 -10.85 -4.54
N LEU A 127 -7.83 -10.10 -3.49
CA LEU A 127 -7.69 -10.53 -2.10
C LEU A 127 -8.62 -11.71 -1.78
N ASP A 128 -9.84 -11.71 -2.33
CA ASP A 128 -10.78 -12.84 -2.24
C ASP A 128 -10.22 -14.10 -2.91
N ALA A 129 -9.70 -13.95 -4.14
CA ALA A 129 -9.10 -15.07 -4.86
C ALA A 129 -7.86 -15.63 -4.13
N LEU A 130 -7.03 -14.78 -3.53
CA LEU A 130 -5.88 -15.19 -2.72
C LEU A 130 -6.30 -15.95 -1.46
N ALA A 131 -7.39 -15.54 -0.81
CA ALA A 131 -7.91 -16.23 0.38
C ALA A 131 -8.37 -17.66 0.08
N GLY A 132 -8.64 -18.02 -1.17
CA GLY A 132 -8.94 -19.40 -1.59
C GLY A 132 -7.70 -20.27 -1.82
N ARG A 133 -6.50 -19.69 -1.79
CA ARG A 133 -5.25 -20.40 -2.12
C ARG A 133 -4.60 -21.01 -0.89
N GLY A 134 -4.25 -22.30 -0.97
CA GLY A 134 -3.55 -23.02 0.10
C GLY A 134 -2.02 -22.92 0.01
N ASP A 135 -1.49 -22.55 -1.16
CA ASP A 135 -0.07 -22.68 -1.50
C ASP A 135 0.79 -21.45 -1.18
N CYS A 136 0.21 -20.47 -0.49
CA CYS A 136 0.89 -19.28 0.04
C CYS A 136 0.45 -18.96 1.48
N ARG A 137 0.03 -19.95 2.29
CA ARG A 137 -0.49 -19.67 3.65
C ARG A 137 0.64 -19.32 4.62
N LEU A 138 0.34 -18.42 5.57
CA LEU A 138 1.18 -18.24 6.75
C LEU A 138 1.22 -19.54 7.56
N ALA A 139 2.40 -19.93 8.03
CA ALA A 139 2.52 -21.02 9.00
C ALA A 139 1.72 -20.68 10.26
N SER A 140 0.96 -21.65 10.77
CA SER A 140 0.15 -21.52 11.99
C SER A 140 1.01 -21.43 13.25
#